data_AF-A0A3D4I068-F1
#
_entry.id   AF-A0A3D4I068-F1
#
_cell.length_a   1.000
_cell.length_b   1.000
_cell.length_c   1.000
_cell.angle_alpha   90.00
_cell.angle_beta   90.00
_cell.angle_gamma   90.00
#
_symmetry.space_group_name_H-M   'P 1'
#
loop_
_entity.id
_entity.type
_entity.pdbx_description
1 polymer ?
#
loop_
_entity_poly.entity_id
_entity_poly.type
_entity_poly.pdbx_seq_one_letter_code
_entity_poly.pdbx_strand_id
1 'polypeptide(L)'
;KDGIRPQPWLFKTLDVIVNLTRSIPFLILLVAIIPFTRLITGTTIGSTATVVPLTLSAAPFVARLVESSLKEVDAGVVEAAQSMGASNSQIVWKVLLPESRPSLFIGGAIAITTILGYSAMAGFVGGGGLGTIAINYGYYRYQNGIMFVTVVLLVLIVQVFQGAGMKIAKVLDRRKQ
;
A
#
# COMPACT_ATOMS: atom_id res chain seq x y z
N LYS A 1 14.96 1.12 -20.65
CA LYS A 1 15.68 0.39 -21.71
C LYS A 1 16.65 -0.62 -21.10
N ASP A 2 17.07 -0.38 -19.86
CA ASP A 2 18.10 -1.14 -19.15
C ASP A 2 17.51 -2.10 -18.09
N GLY A 3 16.49 -2.86 -18.48
CA GLY A 3 15.89 -3.87 -17.61
C GLY A 3 16.34 -5.27 -18.02
N ILE A 4 16.35 -6.21 -17.06
CA ILE A 4 16.72 -7.63 -17.28
C ILE A 4 15.94 -8.26 -18.46
N ARG A 5 14.70 -7.82 -18.69
CA ARG A 5 13.90 -8.12 -19.89
C ARG A 5 13.12 -6.88 -20.33
N PRO A 6 13.60 -6.09 -21.30
CA PRO A 6 12.94 -4.84 -21.66
C PRO A 6 11.63 -5.11 -22.42
N GLN A 7 10.49 -4.78 -21.81
CA GLN A 7 9.17 -4.78 -22.45
C GLN A 7 8.55 -3.38 -22.38
N PRO A 8 8.95 -2.44 -23.26
CA PRO A 8 8.63 -1.02 -23.14
C PRO A 8 7.12 -0.74 -23.25
N TRP A 9 6.40 -1.49 -24.08
CA TRP A 9 4.95 -1.32 -24.24
C TRP A 9 4.18 -1.79 -23.00
N LEU A 10 4.49 -2.98 -22.48
CA LEU A 10 3.88 -3.49 -21.25
C LEU A 10 4.14 -2.55 -20.07
N PHE A 11 5.40 -2.10 -19.92
CA PHE A 11 5.77 -1.14 -18.88
C PHE A 11 4.97 0.16 -18.99
N LYS A 12 4.90 0.75 -20.19
CA LYS A 12 4.18 2.01 -20.41
C LYS A 12 2.68 1.87 -20.13
N THR A 13 2.05 0.77 -20.53
CA THR A 13 0.63 0.51 -20.27
C THR A 13 0.36 0.37 -18.77
N LEU A 14 1.16 -0.45 -18.06
CA LEU A 14 1.01 -0.64 -16.61
C LEU A 14 1.29 0.66 -15.84
N ASP A 15 2.32 1.41 -16.22
CA ASP A 15 2.64 2.70 -15.61
C ASP A 15 1.51 3.71 -15.79
N VAL A 16 0.90 3.78 -16.97
CA VAL A 16 -0.29 4.62 -17.21
C VAL A 16 -1.47 4.20 -16.32
N ILE A 17 -1.77 2.90 -16.21
CA ILE A 17 -2.85 2.39 -15.35
C ILE A 17 -2.60 2.74 -13.88
N VAL A 18 -1.37 2.50 -13.40
CA VAL A 18 -0.97 2.80 -12.02
C VAL A 18 -1.08 4.30 -11.74
N ASN A 19 -0.59 5.14 -12.65
CA ASN A 19 -0.60 6.59 -12.47
C ASN A 19 -2.03 7.16 -12.54
N LEU A 20 -2.87 6.70 -13.47
CA LEU A 20 -4.28 7.10 -13.54
C LEU A 20 -5.02 6.74 -12.25
N THR A 21 -4.90 5.49 -11.80
CA THR A 21 -5.61 5.02 -10.61
C THR A 21 -5.18 5.78 -9.35
N ARG A 22 -3.87 6.07 -9.21
CA ARG A 22 -3.34 6.84 -8.09
C ARG A 22 -3.68 8.33 -8.13
N SER A 23 -4.00 8.87 -9.30
CA SER A 23 -4.39 10.27 -9.44
C SER A 23 -5.81 10.54 -8.92
N ILE A 24 -6.64 9.50 -8.81
CA ILE A 24 -7.99 9.60 -8.26
C ILE A 24 -7.88 9.56 -6.73
N PRO A 25 -8.33 10.60 -6.01
CA PRO A 25 -8.35 10.59 -4.55
C PRO A 25 -9.17 9.41 -4.02
N PHE A 26 -8.70 8.76 -2.94
CA PHE A 26 -9.32 7.54 -2.40
C PHE A 26 -10.84 7.69 -2.15
N LEU A 27 -11.27 8.81 -1.56
CA LEU A 27 -12.68 9.05 -1.26
C LEU A 27 -13.52 9.11 -2.54
N ILE A 28 -13.02 9.77 -3.59
CA ILE A 28 -13.70 9.84 -4.89
C ILE A 28 -13.76 8.45 -5.54
N LEU A 29 -12.64 7.72 -5.54
CA LEU A 29 -12.60 6.35 -6.07
C LEU A 29 -13.61 5.45 -5.34
N LEU A 30 -13.65 5.52 -4.01
CA LEU A 30 -14.54 4.71 -3.18
C LEU A 30 -16.01 4.92 -3.54
N VAL A 31 -16.43 6.17 -3.79
CA VAL A 31 -17.80 6.48 -4.22
C VAL A 31 -18.03 6.07 -5.67
N ALA A 32 -17.07 6.31 -6.57
CA ALA A 32 -17.18 6.02 -7.99
C ALA A 32 -17.38 4.52 -8.28
N ILE A 33 -16.81 3.64 -7.45
CA ILE A 33 -16.88 2.19 -7.66
C ILE A 33 -17.97 1.48 -6.84
N ILE A 34 -18.89 2.20 -6.20
CA ILE A 34 -20.04 1.62 -5.49
C ILE A 34 -20.80 0.57 -6.34
N PRO A 35 -21.17 0.82 -7.62
CA PRO A 35 -21.91 -0.17 -8.40
C PRO A 35 -21.09 -1.46 -8.60
N PHE A 36 -19.78 -1.33 -8.82
CA PHE A 36 -18.86 -2.45 -8.94
C PHE A 36 -18.69 -3.21 -7.61
N THR A 37 -18.64 -2.48 -6.50
CA THR A 37 -18.56 -3.06 -5.16
C THR A 37 -19.80 -3.89 -4.83
N ARG A 38 -20.99 -3.38 -5.19
CA ARG A 38 -22.25 -4.13 -5.06
C ARG A 38 -22.25 -5.39 -5.91
N LEU A 39 -21.75 -5.31 -7.14
CA LEU A 39 -21.66 -6.46 -8.04
C LEU A 39 -20.81 -7.59 -7.43
N ILE A 40 -19.71 -7.26 -6.76
CA ILE A 40 -18.80 -8.24 -6.16
C ILE A 40 -19.32 -8.76 -4.82
N THR A 41 -19.75 -7.86 -3.93
CA THR A 41 -20.01 -8.19 -2.52
C THR A 41 -21.49 -8.34 -2.18
N GLY A 42 -22.39 -8.02 -3.12
CA GLY A 42 -23.84 -7.99 -2.91
C GLY A 42 -24.33 -6.79 -2.08
N THR A 43 -23.43 -5.99 -1.50
CA THR A 43 -23.75 -4.85 -0.63
C THR A 43 -22.87 -3.64 -0.95
N THR A 44 -23.28 -2.47 -0.48
CA THR A 44 -22.53 -1.20 -0.61
C THR A 44 -22.09 -0.64 0.74
N ILE A 45 -22.44 -1.32 1.84
CA ILE A 45 -22.23 -0.86 3.21
C ILE A 45 -21.54 -1.98 3.99
N GLY A 46 -20.72 -1.59 4.96
CA GLY A 46 -20.01 -2.48 5.86
C GLY A 46 -18.55 -2.70 5.47
N SER A 47 -17.84 -3.41 6.36
CA SER A 47 -16.41 -3.69 6.21
C SER A 47 -16.13 -4.51 4.95
N THR A 48 -16.96 -5.52 4.66
CA THR A 48 -16.82 -6.38 3.48
C THR A 48 -16.90 -5.59 2.18
N ALA A 49 -17.87 -4.67 2.05
CA ALA A 49 -17.97 -3.80 0.88
C ALA A 49 -16.72 -2.92 0.72
N THR A 50 -16.20 -2.41 1.83
CA THR A 50 -15.06 -1.49 1.87
C THR A 50 -13.74 -2.12 1.41
N VAL A 51 -13.59 -3.44 1.55
CA VAL A 51 -12.37 -4.15 1.10
C VAL A 51 -12.12 -3.97 -0.39
N VAL A 52 -13.18 -3.88 -1.21
CA VAL A 52 -13.05 -3.72 -2.68
C VAL A 52 -12.35 -2.41 -3.06
N PRO A 53 -12.85 -1.21 -2.70
CA PRO A 53 -12.18 0.04 -3.00
C PRO A 53 -10.81 0.17 -2.33
N LEU A 54 -10.65 -0.34 -1.10
CA LEU A 54 -9.35 -0.36 -0.43
C LEU A 54 -8.31 -1.14 -1.22
N THR A 55 -8.66 -2.34 -1.68
CA THR A 55 -7.74 -3.20 -2.44
C THR A 55 -7.38 -2.57 -3.79
N LEU A 56 -8.36 -2.03 -4.51
CA LEU A 56 -8.15 -1.36 -5.80
C LEU A 56 -7.28 -0.10 -5.67
N SER A 57 -7.43 0.65 -4.58
CA SER A 57 -6.58 1.82 -4.31
C SER A 57 -5.17 1.42 -3.85
N ALA A 58 -5.07 0.37 -3.04
CA ALA A 58 -3.81 -0.11 -2.47
C ALA A 58 -2.89 -0.75 -3.52
N ALA A 59 -3.44 -1.52 -4.47
CA ALA A 59 -2.66 -2.25 -5.47
C ALA A 59 -1.66 -1.38 -6.25
N PRO A 60 -2.06 -0.27 -6.92
CA PRO A 60 -1.13 0.56 -7.68
C PRO A 60 -0.16 1.33 -6.75
N PHE A 61 -0.59 1.66 -5.53
CA PHE A 61 0.28 2.29 -4.54
C PHE A 61 1.41 1.36 -4.10
N VAL A 62 1.07 0.12 -3.73
CA VAL A 62 2.03 -0.92 -3.36
C VAL A 62 2.95 -1.26 -4.54
N ALA A 63 2.41 -1.37 -5.76
CA ALA A 63 3.20 -1.61 -6.96
C ALA A 63 4.31 -0.56 -7.12
N ARG A 64 4.00 0.72 -6.89
CA ARG A 64 5.00 1.79 -6.97
C ARG A 64 6.04 1.72 -5.86
N LEU A 65 5.66 1.36 -4.64
CA LEU A 65 6.60 1.17 -3.53
C LEU A 65 7.57 0.03 -3.81
N VAL A 66 7.07 -1.09 -4.35
CA VAL A 66 7.89 -2.22 -4.79
C VAL A 66 8.82 -1.81 -5.93
N GLU A 67 8.31 -1.11 -6.94
CA GLU A 67 9.12 -0.60 -8.06
C GLU A 67 10.26 0.31 -7.57
N SER A 68 9.97 1.22 -6.63
CA SER A 68 10.98 2.09 -6.02
C SER A 68 12.05 1.28 -5.28
N SER A 69 11.61 0.30 -4.48
CA SER A 69 12.50 -0.55 -3.69
C SER A 69 13.45 -1.38 -4.58
N LEU A 70 12.96 -1.89 -5.71
CA LEU A 70 13.77 -2.63 -6.67
C LEU A 70 14.76 -1.72 -7.43
N LYS A 71 14.38 -0.47 -7.69
CA LYS A 71 15.25 0.54 -8.35
C LYS A 71 16.37 1.05 -7.45
N GLU A 72 16.28 0.88 -6.15
CA GLU A 72 17.34 1.21 -5.18
C GLU A 72 18.48 0.19 -5.16
N VAL A 73 18.31 -0.99 -5.78
CA VAL A 73 19.36 -2.00 -5.88
C VAL A 73 20.44 -1.52 -6.86
N ASP A 74 21.70 -1.60 -6.46
CA ASP A 74 22.85 -1.22 -7.28
C ASP A 74 22.88 -2.02 -8.59
N ALA A 75 22.99 -1.31 -9.72
CA ALA A 75 23.11 -1.91 -11.04
C ALA A 75 24.32 -2.85 -11.14
N GLY A 76 25.43 -2.55 -10.45
CA GLY A 76 26.63 -3.37 -10.46
C GLY A 76 26.41 -4.79 -9.90
N VAL A 77 25.52 -4.94 -8.92
CA VAL A 77 25.15 -6.26 -8.36
C VAL A 77 24.36 -7.07 -9.38
N VAL A 78 23.49 -6.40 -10.15
CA VAL A 78 22.69 -7.03 -11.21
C VAL A 78 23.59 -7.43 -12.39
N GLU A 79 24.52 -6.57 -12.79
CA GLU A 79 25.49 -6.83 -13.86
C GLU A 79 26.41 -8.00 -13.49
N ALA A 80 26.92 -8.05 -12.25
CA ALA A 80 27.73 -9.17 -11.78
C ALA A 80 26.96 -10.49 -11.83
N ALA A 81 25.69 -10.51 -11.42
CA ALA A 81 24.84 -11.70 -11.53
C ALA A 81 24.64 -12.14 -12.98
N GLN A 82 24.47 -11.20 -13.91
CA GLN A 82 24.38 -11.49 -15.35
C GLN A 82 25.70 -12.07 -15.89
N SER A 83 26.85 -11.51 -15.50
CA SER A 83 28.17 -12.03 -15.89
C SER A 83 28.45 -13.44 -15.37
N MET A 84 27.87 -13.81 -14.23
CA MET A 84 27.89 -15.19 -13.70
C MET A 84 26.95 -16.15 -14.43
N GLY A 85 26.21 -15.70 -15.44
CA GLY A 85 25.27 -16.52 -16.21
C GLY A 85 23.93 -16.76 -15.50
N ALA A 86 23.55 -15.93 -14.52
CA ALA A 86 22.27 -16.07 -13.85
C ALA A 86 21.10 -15.78 -14.81
N SER A 87 20.09 -16.64 -14.80
CA SER A 87 18.87 -16.42 -15.58
C SER A 87 18.03 -15.28 -14.99
N ASN A 88 17.17 -14.68 -15.81
CA ASN A 88 16.31 -13.56 -15.38
C ASN A 88 15.49 -13.86 -14.11
N SER A 89 15.00 -15.10 -13.96
CA SER A 89 14.28 -15.53 -12.76
C SER A 89 15.19 -15.60 -11.53
N GLN A 90 16.42 -16.10 -11.71
CA GLN A 90 17.42 -16.12 -10.64
C GLN A 90 17.78 -14.71 -10.20
N ILE A 91 17.94 -13.76 -11.14
CA ILE A 91 18.23 -12.37 -10.80
C ILE A 91 17.07 -11.77 -9.97
N VAL A 92 15.81 -11.98 -10.37
CA VAL A 92 14.65 -11.47 -9.62
C VAL A 92 14.59 -12.07 -8.21
N TRP A 93 14.63 -13.39 -8.09
CA TRP A 93 14.39 -14.08 -6.82
C TRP A 93 15.60 -14.17 -5.89
N LYS A 94 16.81 -14.21 -6.44
CA LYS A 94 18.05 -14.40 -5.66
C LYS A 94 18.89 -13.14 -5.51
N VAL A 95 18.65 -12.09 -6.31
CA VAL A 95 19.41 -10.85 -6.26
C VAL A 95 18.51 -9.67 -5.91
N LEU A 96 17.59 -9.30 -6.79
CA LEU A 96 16.76 -8.10 -6.59
C LEU A 96 15.90 -8.17 -5.32
N LEU A 97 15.16 -9.27 -5.12
CA LEU A 97 14.29 -9.40 -3.95
C LEU A 97 15.08 -9.43 -2.63
N PRO A 98 16.17 -10.22 -2.48
CA PRO A 98 17.00 -10.19 -1.28
C PRO A 98 17.65 -8.85 -0.99
N GLU A 99 18.21 -8.18 -2.01
CA GLU A 99 18.92 -6.90 -1.84
C GLU A 99 17.97 -5.73 -1.53
N SER A 100 16.75 -5.77 -2.04
CA SER A 100 15.71 -4.77 -1.75
C SER A 100 14.88 -5.06 -0.50
N ARG A 101 15.17 -6.13 0.27
CA ARG A 101 14.38 -6.47 1.47
C ARG A 101 14.18 -5.30 2.41
N PRO A 102 15.22 -4.56 2.85
CA PRO A 102 15.02 -3.49 3.83
C PRO A 102 14.05 -2.41 3.32
N SER A 103 14.19 -1.98 2.07
CA SER A 103 13.30 -0.97 1.47
C SER A 103 11.89 -1.50 1.22
N LEU A 104 11.73 -2.77 0.84
CA LEU A 104 10.41 -3.42 0.73
C LEU A 104 9.65 -3.44 2.07
N PHE A 105 10.33 -3.73 3.19
CA PHE A 105 9.67 -3.71 4.51
C PHE A 105 9.32 -2.29 4.98
N ILE A 106 10.18 -1.30 4.70
CA ILE A 106 9.86 0.12 4.95
C ILE A 106 8.64 0.54 4.12
N GLY A 107 8.65 0.24 2.82
CA GLY A 107 7.53 0.48 1.92
C GLY A 107 6.25 -0.22 2.39
N GLY A 108 6.35 -1.46 2.85
CA GLY A 108 5.23 -2.21 3.42
C GLY A 108 4.65 -1.54 4.68
N ALA A 109 5.50 -1.02 5.58
CA ALA A 109 5.05 -0.29 6.75
C ALA A 109 4.26 0.98 6.36
N ILE A 110 4.78 1.75 5.39
CA ILE A 110 4.10 2.93 4.83
C ILE A 110 2.78 2.54 4.15
N ALA A 111 2.76 1.41 3.43
CA ALA A 111 1.56 0.91 2.78
C ALA A 111 0.46 0.61 3.79
N ILE A 112 0.79 -0.13 4.85
CA ILE A 112 -0.16 -0.51 5.90
C ILE A 112 -0.74 0.73 6.58
N THR A 113 0.11 1.68 7.00
CA THR A 113 -0.37 2.88 7.70
C THR A 113 -1.22 3.79 6.80
N THR A 114 -0.88 3.88 5.52
CA THR A 114 -1.70 4.61 4.53
C THR A 114 -3.08 3.95 4.37
N ILE A 115 -3.12 2.62 4.20
CA ILE A 115 -4.38 1.87 4.01
C ILE A 115 -5.24 1.92 5.28
N LEU A 116 -4.64 1.92 6.48
CA LEU A 116 -5.36 2.15 7.74
C LEU A 116 -6.05 3.53 7.75
N GLY A 117 -5.38 4.57 7.27
CA GLY A 117 -5.97 5.89 7.09
C GLY A 117 -7.14 5.88 6.09
N TYR A 118 -7.00 5.15 4.99
CA TYR A 118 -8.08 4.98 4.00
C TYR A 118 -9.28 4.24 4.59
N SER A 119 -9.04 3.21 5.41
CA SER A 119 -10.09 2.48 6.11
C SER A 119 -10.89 3.37 7.06
N ALA A 120 -10.23 4.31 7.77
CA ALA A 120 -10.94 5.30 8.58
C ALA A 120 -11.81 6.23 7.73
N MET A 121 -11.31 6.69 6.57
CA MET A 121 -12.08 7.51 5.63
C MET A 121 -13.28 6.77 5.02
N ALA A 122 -13.20 5.45 4.84
CA ALA A 122 -14.34 4.67 4.38
C ALA A 122 -15.55 4.72 5.34
N GLY A 123 -15.34 5.14 6.58
CA GLY A 123 -16.41 5.40 7.54
C GLY A 123 -17.46 6.41 7.04
N PHE A 124 -17.08 7.33 6.14
CA PHE A 124 -18.00 8.29 5.52
C PHE A 124 -19.09 7.66 4.64
N VAL A 125 -18.83 6.47 4.11
CA VAL A 125 -19.74 5.77 3.19
C VAL A 125 -20.29 4.50 3.85
N GLY A 126 -20.29 4.46 5.18
CA GLY A 126 -20.80 3.33 5.94
C GLY A 126 -19.87 2.11 5.94
N GLY A 127 -18.56 2.30 5.75
CA GLY A 127 -17.59 1.19 5.77
C GLY A 127 -17.39 0.53 7.13
N GLY A 128 -17.85 1.15 8.22
CA GLY A 128 -17.76 0.63 9.58
C GLY A 128 -16.45 0.98 10.29
N GLY A 129 -16.20 0.31 11.43
CA GLY A 129 -14.99 0.47 12.22
C GLY A 129 -14.88 1.81 12.97
N LEU A 130 -13.67 2.11 13.43
CA LEU A 130 -13.38 3.30 14.23
C LEU A 130 -13.69 4.61 13.48
N GLY A 131 -13.45 4.65 12.16
CA GLY A 131 -13.78 5.81 11.33
C GLY A 131 -15.26 6.16 11.38
N THR A 132 -16.15 5.17 11.27
CA THR A 132 -17.60 5.38 11.39
C THR A 132 -18.00 5.92 12.77
N ILE A 133 -17.34 5.47 13.85
CA ILE A 133 -17.62 5.99 15.20
C ILE A 133 -17.18 7.45 15.31
N ALA A 134 -15.97 7.77 14.86
CA ALA A 134 -15.45 9.15 14.86
C ALA A 134 -16.37 10.10 14.09
N ILE A 135 -16.86 9.68 12.93
CA ILE A 135 -17.71 10.51 12.07
C ILE A 135 -19.11 10.64 12.67
N ASN A 136 -19.77 9.53 13.01
CA ASN A 136 -21.17 9.59 13.44
C ASN A 136 -21.35 10.21 14.83
N TYR A 137 -20.46 9.90 15.77
CA TYR A 137 -20.57 10.37 17.15
C TYR A 137 -19.68 11.58 17.41
N GLY A 138 -18.42 11.51 17.00
CA GLY A 138 -17.48 12.61 17.22
C GLY A 138 -17.84 13.85 16.41
N TYR A 139 -17.99 13.70 15.09
CA TYR A 139 -18.23 14.82 14.18
C TYR A 139 -19.70 15.23 14.12
N TYR A 140 -20.59 14.37 13.65
CA TYR A 140 -21.99 14.76 13.41
C TYR A 140 -22.80 15.03 14.67
N ARG A 141 -22.50 14.35 15.78
CA ARG A 141 -23.17 14.57 17.08
C ARG A 141 -22.39 15.48 18.03
N TYR A 142 -21.28 16.07 17.58
CA TYR A 142 -20.42 16.96 18.36
C TYR A 142 -19.99 16.38 19.72
N GLN A 143 -19.84 15.05 19.82
CA GLN A 143 -19.40 14.41 21.06
C GLN A 143 -17.87 14.42 21.13
N ASN A 144 -17.32 15.54 21.59
CA ASN A 144 -15.88 15.78 21.66
C ASN A 144 -15.10 14.69 22.42
N GLY A 145 -15.69 14.11 23.46
CA GLY A 145 -15.08 12.99 24.19
C GLY A 145 -14.86 11.75 23.32
N ILE A 146 -15.87 11.37 22.52
CA ILE A 146 -15.77 10.23 21.60
C ILE A 146 -14.81 10.54 20.46
N MET A 147 -14.83 11.78 19.94
CA MET A 147 -13.86 12.22 18.93
C MET A 147 -12.42 12.03 19.44
N PHE A 148 -12.13 12.54 20.63
CA PHE A 148 -10.79 12.47 21.23
C PHE A 148 -10.34 11.02 21.44
N VAL A 149 -11.18 10.18 22.07
CA VAL A 149 -10.87 8.76 22.29
C VAL A 149 -10.61 8.04 20.97
N THR A 150 -11.42 8.28 19.94
CA THR A 150 -11.27 7.60 18.65
C THR A 150 -10.00 8.02 17.93
N VAL A 151 -9.65 9.32 17.97
CA VAL A 151 -8.37 9.82 17.42
C VAL A 151 -7.18 9.17 18.12
N VAL A 152 -7.19 9.12 19.46
CA VAL A 152 -6.11 8.47 20.24
C VAL A 152 -5.99 7.00 19.87
N LEU A 153 -7.10 6.27 19.76
CA LEU A 153 -7.07 4.85 19.34
C LEU A 153 -6.50 4.67 17.93
N LEU A 154 -6.91 5.50 16.97
CA LEU A 154 -6.38 5.44 15.60
C LEU A 154 -4.87 5.74 15.57
N VAL A 155 -4.41 6.75 16.31
CA VAL A 155 -2.99 7.08 16.43
C VAL A 155 -2.22 5.91 17.03
N LEU A 156 -2.70 5.31 18.13
CA LEU A 156 -2.05 4.17 18.76
C LEU A 156 -1.94 2.97 17.82
N ILE A 157 -3.01 2.63 17.09
CA ILE A 157 -2.99 1.55 16.11
C ILE A 157 -1.93 1.82 15.03
N VAL A 158 -1.94 3.02 14.44
CA VAL A 158 -0.97 3.40 13.41
C VAL A 158 0.46 3.32 13.94
N GLN A 159 0.72 3.81 15.15
CA GLN A 159 2.05 3.76 15.77
C GLN A 159 2.52 2.32 16.03
N VAL A 160 1.62 1.42 16.44
CA VAL A 160 1.95 0.00 16.62
C VAL A 160 2.37 -0.63 15.29
N PHE A 161 1.58 -0.45 14.23
CA PHE A 161 1.90 -1.00 12.90
C PHE A 161 3.17 -0.40 12.30
N GLN A 162 3.33 0.92 12.38
CA GLN A 162 4.53 1.62 11.90
C GLN A 162 5.77 1.16 12.68
N GLY A 163 5.69 1.14 14.01
CA GLY A 163 6.78 0.73 14.89
C GLY A 163 7.21 -0.71 14.65
N ALA A 164 6.25 -1.63 14.50
CA ALA A 164 6.53 -3.02 14.15
C ALA A 164 7.22 -3.13 12.78
N GLY A 165 6.68 -2.46 11.75
CA GLY A 165 7.24 -2.48 10.40
C GLY A 165 8.66 -1.92 10.34
N MET A 166 8.91 -0.77 10.99
CA MET A 166 10.24 -0.17 11.05
C MET A 166 11.25 -1.02 11.82
N LYS A 167 10.81 -1.68 12.90
CA LYS A 167 11.67 -2.60 13.67
C LYS A 167 12.07 -3.81 12.83
N ILE A 168 11.14 -4.40 12.09
CA ILE A 168 11.41 -5.52 11.17
C ILE A 168 12.39 -5.09 10.08
N ALA A 169 12.16 -3.93 9.45
CA ALA A 169 13.05 -3.40 8.43
C ALA A 169 14.49 -3.20 8.95
N LYS A 170 14.65 -2.66 10.16
CA LYS A 170 15.95 -2.45 10.79
C LYS A 170 16.69 -3.76 11.08
N VAL A 171 16.00 -4.81 11.47
CA VAL A 171 16.60 -6.14 11.72
C VAL A 171 17.06 -6.80 10.41
N LEU A 172 16.37 -6.52 9.31
CA LEU A 172 16.69 -7.08 7.98
C LEU A 172 17.75 -6.28 7.22
N ASP A 173 18.05 -5.06 7.65
CA ASP A 173 19.08 -4.22 7.05
C ASP A 173 20.49 -4.72 7.43
N ARG A 174 21.03 -5.61 6.59
CA ARG A 174 22.38 -6.15 6.72
C ARG A 174 23.47 -5.17 6.31
N ARG A 175 23.16 -4.00 5.75
CA ARG A 175 24.17 -2.99 5.35
C ARG A 175 24.87 -2.33 6.54
N LYS A 176 24.40 -2.57 7.77
CA LYS A 176 25.00 -2.06 9.02
C LYS A 176 25.78 -3.12 9.83
N GLN A 177 25.95 -4.34 9.31
CA GLN A 177 26.78 -5.39 9.90
C GLN A 177 27.94 -5.72 8.97
#